data_AF-A0A8S0FTA8-F1
#
_entry.id   AF-A0A8S0FTA8-F1
#
_cell.length_a   1.000
_cell.length_b   1.000
_cell.length_c   1.000
_cell.angle_alpha   90.00
_cell.angle_beta   90.00
_cell.angle_gamma   90.00
#
_symmetry.space_group_name_H-M   'P 1'
#
loop_
_entity.id
_entity.type
_entity.pdbx_description
1 polymer ?
#
loop_
_entity_poly.entity_id
_entity_poly.type
_entity_poly.pdbx_seq_one_letter_code
_entity_poly.pdbx_strand_id
1 'polypeptide(L)' 'MNAYELQALRHIFAMTIDECATWIAQTGNSESWRQWENGKCAIPDYVVEQLLAHASATKKTSSCNHRENK' A
#
# COMPACT_ATOMS: atom_id res chain seq x y z
N MET A 1 -11.05 -1.11 -5.96
CA MET A 1 -10.06 -2.20 -5.87
C MET A 1 -10.67 -3.37 -5.10
N ASN A 2 -10.51 -4.60 -5.58
CA ASN A 2 -11.00 -5.82 -4.95
C ASN A 2 -9.89 -6.58 -4.21
N ALA A 3 -10.26 -7.62 -3.46
CA ALA A 3 -9.36 -8.46 -2.67
C ALA A 3 -8.16 -9.04 -3.48
N TYR A 4 -8.41 -9.56 -4.68
CA TYR A 4 -7.40 -10.10 -5.59
C TYR A 4 -6.46 -9.02 -6.12
N GLU A 5 -6.97 -7.82 -6.41
CA GLU A 5 -6.14 -6.69 -6.85
C GLU A 5 -5.19 -6.24 -5.74
N LEU A 6 -5.68 -6.19 -4.49
CA LEU A 6 -4.86 -5.89 -3.32
C LEU A 6 -3.76 -6.92 -3.11
N GLN A 7 -4.11 -8.20 -3.23
CA GLN A 7 -3.16 -9.31 -3.11
C GLN A 7 -2.09 -9.23 -4.22
N ALA A 8 -2.49 -9.00 -5.47
CA ALA A 8 -1.56 -8.84 -6.59
C ALA A 8 -0.57 -7.69 -6.36
N LEU A 9 -1.03 -6.54 -5.86
CA LEU A 9 -0.16 -5.42 -5.53
C LEU A 9 0.84 -5.76 -4.43
N ARG A 10 0.41 -6.43 -3.37
CA ARG A 10 1.31 -6.88 -2.30
C ARG A 10 2.43 -7.77 -2.86
N HIS A 11 2.10 -8.67 -3.77
CA HIS A 11 3.07 -9.50 -4.47
C HIS A 11 4.01 -8.69 -5.38
N ILE A 12 3.51 -7.67 -6.07
CA ILE A 12 4.33 -6.77 -6.92
C ILE A 12 5.36 -6.00 -6.08
N PHE A 13 4.98 -5.54 -4.89
CA PHE A 13 5.88 -4.82 -3.98
C PHE A 13 6.75 -5.72 -3.10
N ALA A 14 6.51 -7.04 -3.12
CA ALA A 14 7.14 -8.01 -2.22
C ALA A 14 7.06 -7.60 -0.72
N MET A 15 6.01 -6.87 -0.33
CA MET A 15 5.80 -6.45 1.06
C MET A 15 4.98 -7.47 1.84
N THR A 16 5.25 -7.58 3.14
CA THR A 16 4.46 -8.40 4.05
C THR A 16 3.15 -7.72 4.42
N ILE A 17 2.19 -8.51 4.91
CA ILE A 17 0.90 -8.01 5.41
C ILE A 17 1.10 -7.01 6.56
N ASP A 18 2.08 -7.27 7.43
CA ASP A 18 2.40 -6.42 8.57
C ASP A 18 2.93 -5.05 8.15
N GLU A 19 3.86 -5.05 7.18
CA GLU A 19 4.36 -3.81 6.57
C GLU A 19 3.24 -3.03 5.90
N CYS A 20 2.39 -3.70 5.13
CA CYS A 20 1.23 -3.06 4.52
C CYS A 20 0.27 -2.47 5.56
N ALA A 21 -0.03 -3.19 6.64
CA ALA A 21 -0.89 -2.69 7.71
C ALA A 21 -0.27 -1.50 8.47
N THR A 22 1.05 -1.49 8.61
CA THR A 22 1.80 -0.44 9.32
C THR A 22 2.02 0.80 8.46
N TRP A 23 2.46 0.64 7.21
CA TRP A 23 2.88 1.74 6.35
C TRP A 23 1.77 2.26 5.43
N ILE A 24 0.89 1.38 4.95
CA ILE A 24 -0.20 1.76 4.04
C ILE A 24 -1.47 2.07 4.83
N ALA A 25 -1.94 1.10 5.62
CA ALA A 25 -3.17 1.28 6.39
C ALA A 25 -2.95 2.21 7.59
N GLN A 26 -1.71 2.32 8.09
CA GLN A 26 -1.37 3.05 9.31
C GLN A 26 -2.25 2.66 10.51
N THR A 27 -2.86 1.48 10.46
CA THR A 27 -3.69 0.92 11.54
C THR A 27 -2.83 0.10 12.49
N GLY A 28 -1.66 -0.37 12.03
CA GLY A 28 -0.83 -1.35 12.75
C GLY A 28 -1.54 -2.69 12.94
N ASN A 29 -2.70 -2.89 12.29
CA ASN A 29 -3.53 -4.07 12.47
C ASN A 29 -3.52 -4.92 11.19
N SER A 30 -2.64 -5.91 11.17
CA SER A 30 -2.51 -6.90 10.10
C SER A 30 -3.78 -7.75 9.92
N GLU A 31 -4.63 -7.84 10.93
CA GLU A 31 -5.91 -8.56 10.85
C GLU A 31 -6.91 -7.84 9.96
N SER A 32 -6.95 -6.50 10.01
CA SER A 32 -7.75 -5.68 9.09
C SER A 32 -7.32 -5.90 7.64
N TRP A 33 -6.00 -5.94 7.40
CA TRP A 33 -5.46 -6.23 6.07
C TRP A 33 -5.84 -7.63 5.56
N ARG A 34 -5.74 -8.65 6.42
CA ARG A 34 -6.18 -10.02 6.08
C ARG A 34 -7.66 -10.08 5.74
N GLN A 35 -8.51 -9.31 6.42
CA GLN A 35 -9.94 -9.28 6.11
C GLN A 35 -10.22 -8.66 4.73
N TRP A 36 -9.43 -7.68 4.33
CA TRP A 36 -9.50 -7.10 2.98
C TRP A 36 -9.04 -8.07 1.89
N GLU A 37 -7.91 -8.76 2.09
CA GLU A 37 -7.40 -9.79 1.14
C GLU A 37 -8.34 -11.01 1.05
N ASN A 38 -9.09 -11.33 2.10
CA ASN A 38 -10.10 -12.40 2.06
C ASN A 38 -11.46 -11.93 1.51
N GLY A 39 -11.61 -10.65 1.17
CA GLY A 39 -12.89 -10.08 0.72
C GLY A 39 -13.98 -10.07 1.80
N LYS A 40 -13.61 -10.18 3.09
CA LYS A 40 -14.55 -10.11 4.22
C LYS A 40 -15.01 -8.68 4.53
N CYS A 41 -14.15 -7.70 4.25
CA CYS A 41 -14.46 -6.27 4.39
C CYS A 41 -14.08 -5.50 3.13
N ALA A 42 -14.79 -4.40 2.89
CA ALA A 42 -14.45 -3.47 1.82
C ALA A 42 -13.10 -2.80 2.12
N ILE A 43 -12.28 -2.63 1.08
CA ILE A 43 -11.01 -1.92 1.15
C ILE A 43 -11.32 -0.42 1.19
N PRO A 44 -10.81 0.33 2.18
CA PRO A 44 -10.97 1.78 2.21
C PRO A 44 -10.24 2.45 1.05
N ASP A 45 -10.83 3.49 0.46
CA ASP A 45 -10.22 4.22 -0.66
C ASP A 45 -8.84 4.78 -0.31
N TYR A 46 -8.63 5.28 0.92
CA TYR A 46 -7.34 5.81 1.35
C TYR A 46 -6.20 4.77 1.29
N VAL A 47 -6.49 3.49 1.50
CA VAL A 47 -5.50 2.40 1.42
C VAL A 47 -5.06 2.22 -0.03
N VAL A 48 -6.01 2.32 -0.96
CA VAL A 48 -5.75 2.25 -2.41
C VAL A 48 -4.93 3.45 -2.85
N GLU A 49 -5.28 4.65 -2.38
CA GLU A 49 -4.53 5.88 -2.68
C GLU A 49 -3.08 5.80 -2.18
N GLN A 50 -2.86 5.30 -0.96
CA GLN A 50 -1.51 5.09 -0.40
C GLN A 50 -0.69 4.07 -1.21
N LEU A 51 -1.31 2.95 -1.62
CA LEU A 51 -0.64 1.96 -2.48
C LEU A 51 -0.25 2.55 -3.84
N LEU A 52 -1.14 3.31 -4.47
CA LEU A 52 -0.88 3.97 -5.74
C LEU A 52 0.22 5.04 -5.61
N ALA A 53 0.23 5.79 -4.50
CA ALA A 53 1.29 6.74 -4.18
C ALA A 53 2.64 6.02 -4.05
N HIS A 54 2.70 4.91 -3.32
CA HIS A 54 3.90 4.09 -3.15
C HIS A 54 4.39 3.49 -4.48
N ALA A 55 3.46 3.03 -5.33
CA ALA A 55 3.73 2.55 -6.69
C ALA A 55 4.33 3.63 -7.60
N SER A 56 3.85 4.87 -7.46
CA SER A 56 4.31 6.00 -8.26
C SER A 56 5.69 6.51 -7.82
N ALA A 57 6.03 6.34 -6.55
CA ALA A 57 7.32 6.73 -5.98
C ALA A 57 8.49 5.89 -6.53
N THR A 58 8.28 4.59 -6.77
CA THR A 58 9.32 3.71 -7.34
C THR A 58 9.63 3.99 -8.81
N LYS A 59 8.77 4.72 -9.53
CA LYS A 59 9.04 5.21 -10.90
C LYS A 59 9.78 6.56 -10.92
N LYS A 60 9.93 7.23 -9.78
CA LYS A 60 10.56 8.56 -9.67
C LYS A 60 11.97 8.56 -9.08
N THR A 61 12.60 7.41 -8.88
CA THR A 61 14.06 7.32 -8.68
C THR A 61 14.82 7.22 -10.02
N SER A 62 14.35 7.95 -11.03
CA SER A 62 15.18 8.37 -12.17
C SER A 62 15.03 9.86 -12.50
N SER A 63 14.26 10.63 -11.72
CA SER A 63 14.35 12.09 -11.75
C SER A 63 13.69 12.73 -10.53
N CYS A 64 14.50 13.53 -9.83
CA CYS A 64 14.14 14.50 -8.81
C CYS A 64 14.02 13.98 -7.36
N ASN A 65 15.16 13.98 -6.67
CA ASN A 65 15.26 14.65 -5.38
C ASN A 65 16.46 15.63 -5.46
N HIS A 66 16.21 16.78 -6.06
CA HIS A 66 17.03 17.99 -5.90
C HIS A 66 16.25 18.94 -4.98
N ARG A 67 16.85 19.30 -3.83
CA ARG A 67 16.60 20.50 -2.98
C ARG A 67 15.16 20.77 -2.50
N GLU A 68 14.85 21.43 -1.39
CA GLU A 68 15.46 22.11 -0.23
C GLU A 68 14.23 22.42 0.67
N ASN A 69 14.26 22.43 2.00
CA ASN A 69 14.62 23.54 2.91
C ASN A 69 14.09 23.06 4.28
N LYS A 70 14.82 23.16 5.38
CA LYS A 70 15.11 24.42 6.09
C LYS A 70 16.24 24.22 7.09
#